data_AF-A0A377U0B7-F1
#
_entry.id   AF-A0A377U0B7-F1
#
_cell.length_a   1.000
_cell.length_b   1.000
_cell.length_c   1.000
_cell.angle_alpha   90.00
_cell.angle_beta   90.00
_cell.angle_gamma   90.00
#
_symmetry.space_group_name_H-M   'P 1'
#
loop_
_entity.id
_entity.type
_entity.pdbx_description
1 polymer ?
#
loop_
_entity_poly.entity_id
_entity_poly.type
_entity_poly.pdbx_seq_one_letter_code
_entity_poly.pdbx_strand_id
1 'polypeptide(L)'
;MIPLGHTWISHPADNSFPSDHGTVMFSAAFALLSLRLRAPGLLMLLAALPVAWSRIYLGVHFPLDMVGAALVAVGGVIVAKRVWQAAGSRLVLLCEAVSRRMFSWLPARFTP
;
A
#
# COMPACT_ATOMS: atom_id res chain seq x y z
N MET A 1 15.53 9.00 16.46
CA MET A 1 14.87 8.04 17.38
C MET A 1 15.33 8.30 18.79
N ILE A 2 14.44 8.20 19.78
CA ILE A 2 14.84 8.24 21.19
C ILE A 2 15.72 6.99 21.46
N PRO A 3 16.89 7.10 22.10
CA PRO A 3 17.83 6.00 22.28
C PRO A 3 17.35 5.02 23.37
N LEU A 4 16.24 4.35 23.11
CA LEU A 4 15.66 3.34 24.01
C LEU A 4 16.10 1.91 23.67
N GLY A 5 16.79 1.70 22.53
CA GLY A 5 17.20 0.39 22.05
C GLY A 5 18.46 0.42 21.19
N HIS A 6 18.94 -0.78 20.83
CA HIS A 6 20.10 -0.95 19.96
C HIS A 6 19.66 -1.05 18.50
N THR A 7 20.16 -0.15 17.65
CA THR A 7 19.90 -0.19 16.20
C THR A 7 20.99 -1.00 15.53
N TRP A 8 20.62 -2.13 14.94
CA TRP A 8 21.55 -3.10 14.35
C TRP A 8 22.01 -2.74 12.93
N ILE A 9 21.39 -1.71 12.32
CA ILE A 9 21.69 -1.24 10.97
C ILE A 9 21.83 0.28 10.95
N SER A 10 22.61 0.80 10.01
CA SER A 10 22.63 2.24 9.75
C SER A 10 21.26 2.67 9.21
N HIS A 11 20.59 3.56 9.93
CA HIS A 11 19.33 4.14 9.52
C HIS A 11 19.40 5.66 9.70
N PRO A 12 18.99 6.45 8.70
CA PRO A 12 18.88 7.89 8.86
C PRO A 12 17.91 8.22 10.00
N ALA A 13 18.12 9.36 10.66
CA ALA A 13 17.16 9.88 11.62
C ALA A 13 15.98 10.52 10.87
N ASP A 14 15.02 9.70 10.46
CA ASP A 14 13.75 10.10 9.87
C ASP A 14 12.57 9.81 10.80
N ASN A 15 11.37 10.21 10.38
CA ASN A 15 10.14 9.92 11.12
C ASN A 15 9.85 8.42 11.03
N SER A 16 9.84 7.74 12.17
CA SER A 16 9.57 6.30 12.24
C SER A 16 8.08 5.96 12.21
N PHE A 17 7.20 6.93 12.48
CA PHE A 17 5.76 6.72 12.60
C PHE A 17 4.98 7.45 11.47
N PRO A 18 4.04 6.76 10.78
CA PRO A 18 3.85 5.31 10.75
C PRO A 18 5.01 4.62 9.99
N SER A 19 5.14 3.29 10.09
CA SER A 19 6.15 2.60 9.28
C SER A 19 5.77 2.57 7.80
N ASP A 20 6.67 2.99 6.91
CA ASP A 20 6.47 2.91 5.45
C ASP A 20 6.31 1.47 4.96
N HIS A 21 7.19 0.57 5.40
CA HIS A 21 7.16 -0.85 5.04
C HIS A 21 5.85 -1.50 5.50
N GLY A 22 5.44 -1.22 6.73
CA GLY A 22 4.14 -1.64 7.25
C GLY A 22 2.99 -1.07 6.43
N THR A 23 3.04 0.23 6.11
CA THR A 23 1.95 0.94 5.43
C THR A 23 1.70 0.36 4.04
N VAL A 24 2.76 0.09 3.27
CA VAL A 24 2.64 -0.53 1.93
C VAL A 24 2.06 -1.94 2.02
N MET A 25 2.63 -2.79 2.89
CA MET A 25 2.22 -4.20 3.00
C MET A 25 0.78 -4.34 3.52
N PHE A 26 0.42 -3.57 4.56
CA PHE A 26 -0.94 -3.57 5.09
C PHE A 26 -1.94 -2.97 4.11
N SER A 27 -1.57 -1.92 3.37
CA SER A 27 -2.45 -1.35 2.33
C SER A 27 -2.76 -2.36 1.23
N ALA A 28 -1.73 -3.08 0.75
CA ALA A 28 -1.93 -4.14 -0.25
C ALA A 28 -2.83 -5.26 0.28
N ALA A 29 -2.56 -5.76 1.50
CA ALA A 29 -3.36 -6.80 2.12
C ALA A 29 -4.82 -6.38 2.31
N PHE A 30 -5.07 -5.21 2.91
CA PHE A 30 -6.42 -4.71 3.17
C PHE A 30 -7.16 -4.33 1.89
N ALA A 31 -6.48 -3.82 0.86
CA ALA A 31 -7.08 -3.59 -0.45
C ALA A 31 -7.60 -4.90 -1.05
N LEU A 32 -6.79 -5.96 -1.09
CA LEU A 32 -7.19 -7.27 -1.59
C LEU A 32 -8.37 -7.85 -0.80
N LEU A 33 -8.32 -7.77 0.52
CA LEU A 33 -9.42 -8.20 1.39
C LEU A 33 -10.70 -7.40 1.13
N SER A 34 -10.59 -6.08 0.90
CA SER A 34 -11.74 -5.21 0.60
C SER A 34 -12.41 -5.53 -0.74
N LEU A 35 -11.66 -6.13 -1.67
CA LEU A 35 -12.11 -6.64 -2.97
C LEU A 35 -12.62 -8.09 -2.88
N ARG A 36 -12.75 -8.66 -1.67
CA ARG A 36 -13.16 -10.04 -1.40
C ARG A 36 -12.16 -11.10 -1.90
N LEU A 37 -10.93 -10.72 -2.25
CA LEU A 37 -9.84 -11.63 -2.61
C LEU A 37 -9.16 -12.16 -1.33
N ARG A 38 -9.90 -13.03 -0.61
CA ARG A 38 -9.51 -13.48 0.75
C ARG A 38 -8.17 -14.19 0.80
N ALA A 39 -7.94 -15.17 -0.08
CA ALA A 39 -6.71 -15.96 -0.08
C ALA A 39 -5.44 -15.11 -0.29
N PRO A 40 -5.32 -14.32 -1.38
CA PRO A 40 -4.13 -13.48 -1.56
C PRO A 40 -4.04 -12.35 -0.54
N GLY A 41 -5.18 -11.79 -0.08
CA GLY A 41 -5.19 -10.78 0.97
C GLY A 41 -4.66 -11.29 2.31
N LEU A 42 -5.08 -12.50 2.71
CA LEU A 42 -4.58 -13.14 3.94
C LEU A 42 -3.11 -13.56 3.80
N LEU A 43 -2.72 -14.08 2.64
CA LEU A 43 -1.32 -14.40 2.36
C LEU A 43 -0.42 -13.16 2.49
N MET A 44 -0.86 -12.02 1.93
CA MET A 44 -0.13 -10.76 2.03
C MET A 44 -0.08 -10.26 3.49
N LEU A 45 -1.16 -10.41 4.24
CA LEU A 45 -1.18 -10.04 5.66
C LEU A 45 -0.22 -10.90 6.49
N LEU A 46 -0.18 -12.21 6.23
CA LEU A 46 0.77 -13.13 6.86
C LEU A 46 2.21 -12.78 6.49
N ALA A 47 2.47 -12.42 5.24
CA ALA A 47 3.79 -11.95 4.79
C ALA A 47 4.19 -10.60 5.41
N ALA A 48 3.23 -9.74 5.77
CA ALA A 48 3.50 -8.48 6.44
C ALA A 48 4.02 -8.65 7.88
N LEU A 49 3.66 -9.74 8.58
CA LEU A 49 4.09 -10.01 9.96
C LEU A 49 5.61 -10.17 10.12
N PRO A 50 6.33 -11.03 9.36
CA PRO A 50 7.77 -11.14 9.48
C PRO A 50 8.50 -9.87 9.03
N VAL A 51 7.92 -9.10 8.09
CA VAL A 51 8.46 -7.78 7.70
C VAL A 51 8.32 -6.78 8.85
N ALA A 52 7.14 -6.67 9.46
CA ALA A 52 6.92 -5.81 10.62
C ALA A 52 7.85 -6.21 11.78
N TRP A 53 8.02 -7.51 12.01
CA TRP A 53 8.93 -8.02 13.04
C TRP A 53 10.39 -7.67 12.76
N SER A 54 10.87 -7.81 11.52
CA SER A 54 12.26 -7.46 11.18
C SER A 54 12.55 -5.99 11.47
N ARG A 55 11.59 -5.10 11.20
CA ARG A 55 11.70 -3.66 11.50
C ARG A 55 11.76 -3.37 13.00
N ILE A 56 10.98 -4.08 13.80
CA ILE A 56 11.00 -3.95 15.27
C ILE A 56 12.32 -4.51 15.82
N TYR A 57 12.70 -5.72 15.39
CA TYR A 57 13.90 -6.43 15.87
C TYR A 57 15.19 -5.65 15.57
N LEU A 58 15.28 -5.04 14.39
CA LEU A 58 16.44 -4.23 14.00
C LEU A 58 16.53 -2.89 14.76
N GLY A 59 15.54 -2.57 15.60
CA GLY A 59 15.53 -1.35 16.42
C GLY A 59 15.28 -0.08 15.61
N VAL A 60 14.61 -0.20 14.45
CA VAL A 60 14.29 0.92 13.55
C VAL A 60 12.81 1.30 13.57
N HIS A 61 11.96 0.53 14.24
CA HIS A 61 10.57 0.91 14.48
C HIS A 61 10.09 0.36 15.82
N PHE A 62 9.14 1.07 16.43
CA PHE A 62 8.41 0.55 17.59
C PHE A 62 7.21 -0.28 17.13
N PRO A 63 6.69 -1.20 17.96
CA PRO A 63 5.45 -1.92 17.66
C PRO A 63 4.27 -0.99 17.35
N LEU A 64 4.22 0.19 17.99
CA LEU A 64 3.21 1.21 17.73
C LEU A 64 3.27 1.76 16.29
N ASP A 65 4.46 1.83 15.68
CA ASP A 65 4.64 2.27 14.29
C ASP A 65 3.95 1.32 13.31
N MET A 66 3.90 0.03 13.64
CA MET A 66 3.19 -0.99 12.84
C MET A 66 1.68 -0.91 13.02
N VAL A 67 1.21 -0.64 14.24
CA VAL A 67 -0.22 -0.40 14.51
C VAL A 67 -0.68 0.86 13.79
N GLY A 68 0.09 1.95 13.86
CA GLY A 68 -0.17 3.17 13.12
C GLY A 68 -0.24 2.95 11.62
N ALA A 69 0.71 2.19 11.06
CA ALA A 69 0.71 1.81 9.66
C ALA A 69 -0.56 1.02 9.26
N ALA A 70 -1.00 0.07 10.08
CA ALA A 70 -2.23 -0.68 9.83
C ALA A 70 -3.48 0.22 9.85
N LEU A 71 -3.57 1.16 10.80
CA LEU A 71 -4.68 2.12 10.88
C LEU A 71 -4.71 3.05 9.66
N VAL A 72 -3.56 3.59 9.27
CA VAL A 72 -3.42 4.42 8.07
C VAL A 72 -3.81 3.64 6.81
N ALA A 73 -3.39 2.37 6.71
CA ALA A 73 -3.76 1.51 5.60
C ALA A 73 -5.28 1.27 5.52
N VAL A 74 -5.95 0.99 6.64
CA VAL A 74 -7.42 0.86 6.68
C VAL A 74 -8.11 2.15 6.22
N GLY A 75 -7.69 3.30 6.76
CA GLY A 75 -8.22 4.60 6.37
C GLY A 75 -8.01 4.89 4.89
N GLY A 76 -6.80 4.65 4.37
CA GLY A 76 -6.45 4.82 2.97
C GLY A 76 -7.28 3.95 2.04
N VAL A 77 -7.48 2.67 2.38
CA VAL A 77 -8.33 1.76 1.59
C VAL A 77 -9.80 2.22 1.58
N ILE A 78 -10.32 2.69 2.71
CA ILE A 78 -11.69 3.24 2.78
C ILE A 78 -11.81 4.46 1.86
N VAL A 79 -10.91 5.44 1.97
CA VAL A 79 -10.92 6.65 1.13
C VAL A 79 -10.79 6.28 -0.35
N ALA A 80 -9.80 5.45 -0.70
CA ALA A 80 -9.59 5.00 -2.08
C ALA A 80 -10.84 4.34 -2.65
N LYS A 81 -11.49 3.46 -1.89
CA LYS A 81 -12.73 2.81 -2.31
C LYS A 81 -13.86 3.80 -2.53
N ARG A 82 -14.03 4.79 -1.64
CA ARG A 82 -15.07 5.83 -1.78
C ARG A 82 -14.81 6.71 -3.01
N VAL A 83 -13.57 7.13 -3.22
CA VAL A 83 -13.16 7.90 -4.40
C VAL A 83 -13.40 7.10 -5.67
N TRP A 84 -13.03 5.82 -5.69
CA TRP A 84 -13.26 4.94 -6.83
C TRP A 84 -14.75 4.77 -7.15
N GLN A 85 -15.60 4.62 -6.13
CA GLN A 85 -17.05 4.54 -6.32
C GLN A 85 -17.64 5.85 -6.88
N ALA A 86 -17.08 7.01 -6.51
CA ALA A 86 -17.57 8.30 -6.95
C ALA A 86 -17.07 8.72 -8.35
N ALA A 87 -15.81 8.41 -8.68
CA ALA A 87 -15.13 8.94 -9.87
C ALA A 87 -14.52 7.86 -10.78
N GLY A 88 -14.53 6.58 -10.39
CA GLY A 88 -13.82 5.51 -11.08
C GLY A 88 -14.24 5.35 -12.55
N SER A 89 -15.56 5.40 -12.84
CA SER A 89 -16.04 5.32 -14.23
C SER A 89 -15.55 6.48 -15.10
N ARG A 90 -15.55 7.71 -14.56
CA ARG A 90 -15.05 8.89 -15.27
C ARG A 90 -13.55 8.81 -15.53
N LEU A 91 -12.79 8.33 -14.54
CA LEU A 91 -11.35 8.12 -14.65
C LEU A 91 -11.02 7.06 -15.71
N VAL A 92 -11.74 5.93 -15.70
CA VAL A 92 -11.55 4.88 -16.70
C VAL A 92 -11.83 5.42 -18.10
N LEU A 93 -12.96 6.11 -18.30
CA LEU A 93 -13.29 6.71 -19.59
C LEU A 93 -12.27 7.75 -20.06
N LEU A 94 -11.74 8.57 -19.15
CA LEU A 94 -10.67 9.53 -19.46
C LEU A 94 -9.39 8.79 -19.88
N CYS A 95 -8.98 7.77 -19.14
CA CYS A 95 -7.82 6.96 -19.46
C CYS A 95 -7.99 6.25 -20.82
N GLU A 96 -9.18 5.72 -21.11
CA GLU A 96 -9.50 5.12 -22.40
C GLU A 96 -9.45 6.16 -23.53
N ALA A 97 -9.99 7.36 -23.33
CA ALA A 97 -9.95 8.43 -24.32
C ALA A 97 -8.51 8.87 -24.62
N VAL A 98 -7.68 9.04 -23.59
CA VAL A 98 -6.25 9.36 -23.73
C VAL A 98 -5.52 8.22 -24.41
N SER A 99 -5.75 6.98 -23.99
CA SER A 99 -5.15 5.78 -24.58
C SER A 99 -5.50 5.66 -26.07
N ARG A 100 -6.78 5.76 -26.43
CA ARG A 100 -7.23 5.75 -27.83
C ARG A 100 -6.62 6.88 -28.65
N ARG A 101 -6.45 8.07 -28.08
CA ARG A 101 -5.80 9.22 -28.72
C ARG A 101 -4.32 8.97 -28.97
N MET A 102 -3.61 8.43 -27.98
CA MET A 102 -2.17 8.15 -28.08
C MET A 102 -1.88 6.99 -29.03
N PHE A 103 -2.74 5.97 -29.05
CA PHE A 103 -2.56 4.76 -29.85
C PHE A 103 -3.37 4.76 -31.15
N SER A 104 -3.92 5.92 -31.56
CA SER A 104 -4.74 6.01 -32.77
C SER A 104 -3.97 5.67 -34.06
N TRP A 105 -2.63 5.72 -34.03
CA TRP A 105 -1.77 5.35 -35.15
C TRP A 105 -1.48 3.84 -35.24
N LEU A 106 -1.84 3.05 -34.23
CA LEU A 106 -1.63 1.60 -34.25
C LEU A 106 -2.75 0.92 -35.07
N PRO A 107 -2.44 -0.19 -35.79
CA PRO A 107 -3.44 -0.98 -36.46
C PRO A 107 -4.52 -1.47 -35.48
N ALA A 108 -5.79 -1.52 -35.93
CA ALA A 108 -6.96 -1.82 -35.10
C ALA A 108 -6.87 -3.12 -34.25
N ARG A 109 -5.96 -4.04 -34.60
CA ARG A 109 -5.66 -5.24 -33.81
C ARG A 109 -4.98 -4.98 -32.45
N PHE A 110 -4.48 -3.77 -32.21
CA PHE A 110 -3.78 -3.38 -30.98
C PHE A 110 -4.49 -2.28 -30.18
N THR A 111 -5.63 -1.78 -30.67
CA THR A 111 -6.48 -0.83 -29.93
C THR A 111 -7.58 -1.58 -29.17
N PRO A 112 -7.80 -1.28 -27.87
CA PRO A 112 -8.82 -1.95 -27.06
C PRO A 112 -10.27 -1.57 -27.41
#